data_AF-A0A0D0D1P2-F1
#
_entry.id   AF-A0A0D0D1P2-F1
#
_cell.length_a   1.000
_cell.length_b   1.000
_cell.length_c   1.000
_cell.angle_alpha   90.00
_cell.angle_beta   90.00
_cell.angle_gamma   90.00
#
_symmetry.space_group_name_H-M   'P 1'
#
loop_
_entity.id
_entity.type
_entity.pdbx_description
1 polymer ?
#
loop_
_entity_poly.entity_id
_entity_poly.type
_entity_poly.pdbx_seq_one_letter_code
_entity_poly.pdbx_strand_id
1 'polypeptide(L)'
;GYTEDSILSKVITHLEQHPLFQVTEGFVYVKGHHGSTLLCILCVLHDRQSMTGVIIKQAHTILGHFRSQRTVDYICRWYWWPQLGKEVEKFC
;
A
#
# COMPACT_ATOMS: atom_id res chain seq x y z
N GLY A 1 -0.94 -5.11 13.61
CA GLY A 1 -2.10 -4.25 13.23
C GLY A 1 -1.63 -2.86 12.87
N TYR A 2 -2.52 -1.96 12.44
CA TYR A 2 -2.13 -0.60 12.01
C TYR A 2 -1.46 0.26 13.08
N THR A 3 -1.71 -0.03 14.36
CA THR A 3 -1.11 0.64 15.52
C THR A 3 0.38 0.39 15.69
N GLU A 4 0.90 -0.70 15.11
CA GLU A 4 2.32 -1.10 15.21
C GLU A 4 3.16 -0.52 14.06
N ASP A 5 2.53 0.05 13.04
CA ASP A 5 3.22 0.66 11.90
C ASP A 5 3.64 2.09 12.20
N SER A 6 4.93 2.40 12.07
CA SER A 6 5.49 3.69 12.48
C SER A 6 4.95 4.91 11.71
N ILE A 7 4.36 4.69 10.53
CA ILE A 7 3.81 5.74 9.67
C ILE A 7 2.29 5.79 9.84
N LEU A 8 1.61 4.67 9.60
CA LEU A 8 0.14 4.60 9.63
C LEU A 8 -0.41 4.82 11.05
N SER A 9 0.30 4.41 12.10
CA SER A 9 -0.06 4.72 13.49
C SER A 9 -0.20 6.23 13.72
N LYS A 10 0.73 7.03 13.19
CA LYS A 10 0.71 8.50 13.33
C LYS A 10 -0.45 9.12 12.56
N VAL A 11 -0.69 8.62 11.35
CA VAL A 11 -1.80 9.08 10.49
C VAL A 11 -3.15 8.80 11.14
N ILE A 12 -3.34 7.61 11.71
CA ILE A 12 -4.57 7.22 12.39
C ILE A 12 -4.77 8.05 13.67
N THR A 13 -3.70 8.29 14.43
CA THR A 13 -3.74 9.08 15.67
C THR A 13 -4.13 10.55 15.39
N HIS A 14 -3.75 11.08 14.22
CA HIS A 14 -4.01 12.47 13.82
C HIS A 14 -4.83 12.54 12.53
N LEU A 15 -5.91 11.77 12.43
CA LEU A 15 -6.72 11.67 11.21
C LEU A 15 -7.28 13.04 10.76
N GLU A 16 -7.56 13.95 11.69
CA GLU A 16 -8.00 15.32 11.41
C GLU A 16 -6.98 16.13 10.60
N GLN A 17 -5.69 15.85 10.75
CA GLN A 17 -4.60 16.50 10.01
C GLN A 17 -4.37 15.86 8.63
N HIS A 18 -5.06 14.75 8.35
CA HIS A 18 -4.87 13.93 7.17
C HIS A 18 -6.21 13.65 6.48
N PRO A 19 -6.89 14.66 5.92
CA PRO A 19 -8.25 14.55 5.36
C PRO A 19 -8.37 13.64 4.12
N LEU A 20 -7.23 13.24 3.54
CA LEU A 20 -7.18 12.24 2.48
C LEU A 20 -7.37 10.82 3.02
N PHE A 21 -7.15 10.60 4.31
CA PHE A 21 -7.24 9.30 4.93
C PHE A 21 -8.57 9.12 5.65
N GLN A 22 -9.10 7.90 5.60
CA GLN A 22 -10.32 7.52 6.27
C GLN A 22 -10.17 6.12 6.85
N VAL A 23 -10.75 5.90 8.03
CA VAL A 23 -10.85 4.57 8.63
C VAL A 23 -12.28 4.07 8.49
N THR A 24 -12.44 2.90 7.88
CA THR A 24 -13.75 2.25 7.67
C THR A 24 -13.59 0.77 8.01
N GLU A 25 -14.43 0.26 8.91
CA GLU A 25 -14.45 -1.16 9.31
C GLU A 25 -13.08 -1.71 9.76
N GLY A 26 -12.24 -0.85 10.38
CA GLY A 26 -10.91 -1.24 10.84
C GLY A 26 -9.81 -1.22 9.76
N PHE A 27 -10.15 -0.84 8.53
CA PHE A 27 -9.19 -0.63 7.44
C PHE A 27 -8.93 0.86 7.20
N VAL A 28 -7.70 1.17 6.81
CA VAL A 28 -7.31 2.54 6.46
C VAL A 28 -7.33 2.68 4.95
N TYR A 29 -8.00 3.71 4.48
CA TYR A 29 -8.09 4.07 3.08
C TYR A 29 -7.50 5.45 2.84
N VAL A 30 -6.97 5.67 1.64
CA VAL A 30 -6.52 6.98 1.16
C VAL A 30 -7.25 7.34 -0.13
N LYS A 31 -7.69 8.59 -0.25
CA LYS A 31 -8.23 9.13 -1.49
C LYS A 31 -7.13 9.24 -2.53
N GLY A 32 -7.28 8.46 -3.59
CA GLY A 32 -6.45 8.51 -4.79
C GLY A 32 -6.94 9.56 -5.79
N HIS A 33 -6.32 9.56 -6.97
CA HIS A 33 -6.70 10.47 -8.04
C HIS A 33 -8.07 10.09 -8.63
N HIS A 34 -8.79 11.07 -9.20
CA HIS A 34 -10.13 10.89 -9.79
C HIS A 34 -11.20 10.29 -8.86
N GLY A 35 -11.08 10.49 -7.53
CA GLY A 35 -12.06 9.98 -6.57
C GLY A 35 -11.94 8.48 -6.27
N SER A 36 -10.88 7.83 -6.73
CA SER A 36 -10.54 6.46 -6.32
C SER A 36 -10.22 6.42 -4.83
N THR A 37 -10.48 5.27 -4.20
CA THR A 37 -10.16 5.03 -2.78
C THR A 37 -9.26 3.81 -2.72
N LEU A 38 -8.06 3.98 -2.17
CA LEU A 38 -7.02 2.96 -2.13
C LEU A 38 -6.87 2.43 -0.72
N LEU A 39 -6.73 1.11 -0.58
CA LEU A 39 -6.49 0.47 0.71
C LEU A 39 -5.01 0.65 1.10
N CYS A 40 -4.78 1.17 2.30
CA CYS A 40 -3.43 1.28 2.84
C CYS A 40 -2.95 -0.07 3.34
N ILE A 41 -1.84 -0.57 2.79
CA ILE A 41 -1.20 -1.82 3.20
C ILE A 41 -0.10 -1.52 4.20
N LEU A 42 -0.01 -2.36 5.23
CA LEU A 42 1.02 -2.27 6.25
C LEU A 42 2.37 -2.77 5.73
N CYS A 43 3.43 -1.99 5.97
CA CYS A 43 4.81 -2.38 5.66
C CYS A 43 5.41 -3.21 6.81
N VAL A 44 4.67 -4.21 7.30
CA VAL A 44 5.08 -5.07 8.41
C VAL A 44 5.32 -6.50 7.95
N LEU A 45 6.22 -7.21 8.63
CA LEU A 45 6.36 -8.66 8.45
C LEU A 45 5.20 -9.35 9.16
N HIS A 46 4.38 -10.06 8.40
CA HIS A 46 3.38 -10.96 8.93
C HIS A 46 3.85 -12.40 8.69
N ASP A 47 4.06 -13.16 9.76
CA ASP A 47 4.54 -14.56 9.67
C ASP A 47 5.84 -14.72 8.84
N ARG A 48 6.82 -13.83 9.08
CA ARG A 48 8.10 -13.73 8.32
C ARG A 48 7.94 -13.40 6.82
N GLN A 49 6.73 -13.12 6.35
CA GLN A 49 6.45 -12.70 4.99
C GLN A 49 6.08 -11.22 4.97
N SER A 50 6.64 -10.47 4.02
CA SER A 50 6.20 -9.10 3.79
C SER A 50 4.87 -9.13 3.05
N MET A 51 3.82 -8.52 3.63
CA MET A 51 2.53 -8.36 2.94
C MET A 51 2.69 -7.62 1.61
N THR A 52 3.48 -6.55 1.59
CA THR A 52 3.79 -5.81 0.36
C THR A 52 4.53 -6.69 -0.64
N GLY A 53 5.47 -7.52 -0.17
CA GLY A 53 6.22 -8.46 -1.00
C GLY A 53 5.32 -9.50 -1.70
N VAL A 54 4.30 -10.02 -1.00
CA VAL A 54 3.30 -10.93 -1.59
C VAL A 54 2.52 -10.24 -2.70
N ILE A 55 2.04 -9.02 -2.46
CA ILE A 55 1.28 -8.22 -3.44
C ILE A 55 2.14 -7.93 -4.67
N ILE A 56 3.39 -7.48 -4.48
CA ILE A 56 4.32 -7.16 -5.58
C ILE A 56 4.59 -8.42 -6.42
N LYS A 57 4.90 -9.55 -5.78
CA LYS A 57 5.15 -10.83 -6.47
C LYS A 57 3.95 -11.24 -7.33
N GLN A 58 2.74 -11.19 -6.76
CA GLN A 58 1.52 -11.52 -7.48
C GLN A 58 1.28 -10.59 -8.67
N ALA A 59 1.40 -9.27 -8.47
CA ALA A 59 1.24 -8.28 -9.55
C ALA A 59 2.25 -8.51 -10.68
N HIS A 60 3.51 -8.74 -10.34
CA HIS A 60 4.58 -8.98 -11.31
C HIS A 60 4.35 -10.27 -12.13
N THR A 61 3.88 -11.34 -11.48
CA THR A 61 3.49 -12.59 -12.16
C THR A 61 2.26 -12.39 -13.05
N ILE A 62 1.21 -11.72 -12.58
CA ILE A 62 -0.03 -11.47 -13.35
C ILE A 62 0.27 -10.67 -14.62
N LEU A 63 1.12 -9.65 -14.53
CA LEU A 63 1.48 -8.85 -15.68
C LEU A 63 2.33 -9.63 -16.67
N GLY A 64 3.05 -10.67 -16.25
CA GLY A 64 3.98 -11.41 -17.10
C GLY A 64 5.38 -10.79 -17.13
N HIS A 65 5.90 -10.42 -15.96
CA HIS A 65 7.26 -9.90 -15.79
C HIS A 65 7.55 -8.56 -16.49
N PHE A 66 6.56 -7.67 -16.56
CA PHE A 66 6.78 -6.32 -17.06
C PHE A 66 7.65 -5.48 -16.11
N ARG A 67 8.20 -4.38 -16.65
CA ARG A 67 9.01 -3.41 -15.91
C ARG A 67 8.32 -2.92 -14.63
N SER A 68 9.12 -2.51 -13.66
CA SER A 68 8.68 -1.96 -12.37
C SER A 68 7.56 -0.92 -12.51
N GLN A 69 7.66 0.02 -13.46
CA GLN A 69 6.62 1.02 -13.70
C GLN A 69 5.23 0.43 -13.94
N ARG A 70 5.13 -0.62 -14.78
CA ARG A 70 3.83 -1.26 -15.07
C ARG A 70 3.28 -1.98 -13.84
N THR A 71 4.16 -2.53 -13.02
CA THR A 71 3.80 -3.19 -11.76
C THR A 71 3.28 -2.16 -10.75
N VAL A 72 3.94 -1.00 -10.63
CA VAL A 72 3.46 0.13 -9.81
C VAL A 72 2.09 0.60 -10.28
N ASP A 73 1.93 0.86 -11.58
CA ASP A 73 0.67 1.35 -12.17
C ASP A 73 -0.49 0.37 -11.94
N TYR A 74 -0.20 -0.93 -11.87
CA TYR A 74 -1.19 -1.95 -11.60
C TYR A 74 -1.59 -1.96 -10.12
N ILE A 75 -0.62 -1.95 -9.20
CA ILE A 75 -0.87 -2.01 -7.75
C ILE A 75 -1.60 -0.76 -7.26
N CYS A 76 -1.20 0.43 -7.72
CA CYS A 76 -1.75 1.73 -7.30
C CYS A 76 -3.24 1.94 -7.67
N ARG A 77 -3.88 1.00 -8.36
CA ARG A 77 -5.32 1.02 -8.61
C ARG A 77 -6.15 0.63 -7.40
N TRP A 78 -5.57 -0.16 -6.48
CA TRP A 78 -6.27 -0.70 -5.32
C TRP A 78 -5.54 -0.47 -4.01
N TYR A 79 -4.20 -0.40 -4.04
CA TYR A 79 -3.38 -0.39 -2.84
C TYR A 79 -2.45 0.83 -2.80
N TRP A 80 -2.11 1.25 -1.58
CA TRP A 80 -1.14 2.29 -1.34
C TRP A 80 -0.28 1.97 -0.12
N TRP A 81 1.02 2.30 -0.18
CA TRP A 81 1.90 2.38 0.98
C TRP A 81 3.09 3.33 0.69
N PRO A 82 3.75 3.91 1.72
CA PRO A 82 4.73 4.98 1.55
C PRO A 82 5.93 4.66 0.64
N GLN A 83 6.31 3.40 0.51
CA GLN A 83 7.50 2.97 -0.24
C GLN A 83 7.18 2.07 -1.45
N LEU A 84 5.94 2.06 -1.93
CA LEU A 84 5.47 1.21 -3.02
C LEU A 84 6.38 1.22 -4.25
N GLY A 85 6.71 2.41 -4.77
CA GLY A 85 7.58 2.53 -5.95
C GLY A 85 8.96 1.92 -5.73
N LYS A 86 9.60 2.23 -4.59
CA LYS A 86 10.95 1.74 -4.25
C LYS A 86 10.97 0.24 -4.02
N GLU A 87 9.93 -0.31 -3.37
CA GLU A 87 9.84 -1.74 -3.12
C GLU A 87 9.60 -2.54 -4.40
N VAL A 88 8.75 -2.03 -5.31
CA VAL A 88 8.53 -2.64 -6.63
C VAL A 88 9.79 -2.60 -7.47
N GLU A 89 10.51 -1.47 -7.48
CA GLU A 89 11.78 -1.31 -8.20
C GLU A 89 12.86 -2.28 -7.69
N LYS A 90 12.93 -2.51 -6.38
CA LYS A 90 13.86 -3.48 -5.77
C LYS A 90 13.51 -4.93 -6.11
N PHE A 91 12.24 -5.24 -6.37
CA PHE A 91 11.77 -6.59 -6.64
C PHE A 91 11.92 -7.02 -8.11
N CYS A 92 11.62 -6.12 -9.06
CA CYS A 92 11.62 -6.41 -10.50
C CYS A 92 13.04 -6.51 -11.07
#